data_AF-A0A1H9IDI9-F1
#
_entry.id   AF-A0A1H9IDI9-F1
#
_cell.length_a   1.000
_cell.length_b   1.000
_cell.length_c   1.000
_cell.angle_alpha   90.00
_cell.angle_beta   90.00
_cell.angle_gamma   90.00
#
_symmetry.space_group_name_H-M   'P 1'
#
loop_
_entity.id
_entity.type
_entity.pdbx_description
1 polymer ?
#
loop_
_entity_poly.entity_id
_entity_poly.type
_entity_poly.pdbx_seq_one_letter_code
_entity_poly.pdbx_strand_id
1 'polypeptide(L)' 'MTAPEEKAQPLLKVVKGTPDDHQLAALTAVIAGLASAAPAEETPERRSEWANHARRVRRPLQHGPGAWRASGFPG' A
#
# COMPACT_ATOMS: atom_id res chain seq x y z
N MET A 1 -16.90 44.84 -15.30
CA MET A 1 -15.77 44.10 -15.88
C MET A 1 -15.75 42.73 -15.24
N THR A 2 -16.38 41.73 -15.86
CA THR A 2 -16.40 40.36 -15.36
C THR A 2 -15.19 39.64 -15.95
N ALA A 3 -14.33 39.09 -15.08
CA ALA A 3 -13.13 38.38 -15.50
C ALA A 3 -13.49 37.12 -16.31
N PRO A 4 -12.71 36.74 -17.33
CA PRO A 4 -12.95 35.50 -18.06
C PRO A 4 -12.71 34.32 -17.12
N GLU A 5 -13.72 33.47 -16.94
CA GLU A 5 -13.57 32.15 -16.33
C GLU A 5 -12.63 31.32 -17.22
N GLU A 6 -11.39 31.18 -16.76
CA GLU A 6 -10.42 30.28 -17.31
C GLU A 6 -10.96 28.85 -17.11
N LYS A 7 -11.49 28.27 -18.20
CA LYS A 7 -12.06 26.93 -18.18
C LYS A 7 -10.96 25.92 -17.92
N ALA A 8 -10.74 25.60 -16.64
CA ALA A 8 -9.86 24.52 -16.22
C ALA A 8 -10.26 23.23 -16.94
N GLN A 9 -9.28 22.53 -17.52
CA GLN A 9 -9.56 21.29 -18.22
C GLN A 9 -10.11 20.26 -17.21
N PRO A 10 -11.15 19.50 -17.58
CA PRO A 10 -11.78 18.56 -16.67
C PRO A 10 -10.84 17.40 -16.36
N LEU A 11 -10.72 17.04 -15.08
CA LEU A 11 -9.93 15.90 -14.58
C LEU A 11 -10.45 14.55 -15.13
N LEU A 12 -11.76 14.46 -15.40
CA LEU A 12 -12.43 13.28 -15.93
C LEU A 12 -13.46 13.71 -16.99
N LYS A 13 -13.53 13.00 -18.12
CA LYS A 13 -14.52 13.22 -19.18
C LYS A 13 -15.19 11.91 -19.59
N VAL A 14 -16.52 11.87 -19.52
CA VAL A 14 -17.32 10.78 -20.08
C VAL A 14 -17.41 10.96 -21.60
N VAL A 15 -16.78 10.06 -22.36
CA VAL A 15 -16.74 10.13 -23.83
C VAL A 15 -17.94 9.41 -24.47
N LYS A 16 -18.53 8.44 -23.76
CA LYS A 16 -19.65 7.63 -24.24
C LYS A 16 -20.51 7.15 -23.06
N GLY A 17 -21.82 7.06 -23.30
CA GLY A 17 -22.81 6.61 -22.32
C GLY A 17 -23.40 7.76 -21.50
N THR A 18 -24.52 7.48 -20.83
CA THR A 18 -25.22 8.41 -19.94
C THR A 18 -25.30 7.76 -18.56
N PRO A 19 -24.22 7.82 -17.76
CA PRO A 19 -24.24 7.25 -16.42
C PRO A 19 -25.30 7.96 -15.58
N ASP A 20 -26.02 7.20 -14.76
CA ASP A 20 -26.84 7.77 -13.69
C ASP A 20 -25.95 8.33 -12.57
N ASP A 21 -26.56 9.07 -11.65
CA ASP A 21 -25.85 9.71 -10.53
C ASP A 21 -25.10 8.71 -9.65
N HIS A 22 -25.65 7.49 -9.46
CA HIS A 22 -25.03 6.45 -8.66
C HIS A 22 -23.79 5.87 -9.35
N GLN A 23 -23.87 5.65 -10.66
CA GLN A 23 -22.76 5.15 -11.46
C GLN A 23 -21.62 6.17 -11.52
N LEU A 24 -21.95 7.45 -11.69
CA LEU A 24 -20.97 8.52 -11.68
C LEU A 24 -20.29 8.66 -10.31
N ALA A 25 -21.06 8.58 -9.22
CA ALA A 25 -20.53 8.60 -7.86
C ALA A 25 -19.60 7.41 -7.59
N ALA A 26 -20.00 6.20 -8.01
CA ALA A 26 -19.18 4.99 -7.85
C ALA A 26 -17.84 5.11 -8.58
N LEU A 27 -17.86 5.57 -9.84
CA LEU A 27 -16.64 5.78 -10.62
C LEU A 27 -15.72 6.81 -9.95
N THR A 28 -16.28 7.91 -9.47
CA THR A 28 -15.53 8.97 -8.78
C THR A 28 -14.91 8.47 -7.49
N ALA A 29 -15.65 7.68 -6.70
CA ALA A 29 -15.15 7.10 -5.45
C ALA A 29 -13.98 6.13 -5.70
N VAL A 30 -14.05 5.31 -6.74
CA VAL A 30 -12.94 4.40 -7.12
C VAL A 30 -11.71 5.20 -7.50
N ILE A 31 -11.85 6.22 -8.35
CA ILE A 31 -10.72 7.05 -8.79
C ILE A 31 -10.10 7.80 -7.59
N ALA A 32 -10.93 8.38 -6.72
CA ALA A 32 -10.47 9.06 -5.51
C ALA A 32 -9.75 8.09 -4.56
N GLY A 33 -10.26 6.87 -4.41
CA GLY A 33 -9.63 5.82 -3.61
C GLY A 33 -8.27 5.41 -4.16
N LEU A 34 -8.15 5.23 -5.48
CA LEU A 34 -6.87 4.92 -6.13
C LEU A 34 -5.87 6.07 -6.01
N ALA A 35 -6.32 7.33 -6.14
CA ALA A 35 -5.45 8.49 -5.98
C ALA A 35 -5.00 8.71 -4.53
N SER A 36 -5.84 8.31 -3.57
CA SER A 36 -5.56 8.43 -2.13
C SER A 36 -4.81 7.23 -1.56
N ALA A 37 -4.64 6.16 -2.34
CA ALA A 37 -3.83 5.02 -1.95
C ALA A 37 -2.37 5.45 -1.92
N ALA A 38 -1.92 5.88 -0.74
CA ALA A 38 -0.50 6.00 -0.47
C ALA A 38 0.12 4.61 -0.68
N PRO A 39 1.30 4.50 -1.32
CA PRO A 39 2.07 3.28 -1.21
C PRO A 39 2.23 3.01 0.28
N ALA A 40 1.74 1.86 0.74
CA ALA A 40 2.04 1.43 2.09
C ALA A 40 3.57 1.49 2.21
N GLU A 41 4.08 2.17 3.23
CA GLU A 41 5.48 2.03 3.58
C GLU A 41 5.68 0.53 3.77
N GLU A 42 6.41 -0.07 2.83
CA GLU A 42 6.73 -1.48 2.84
C GLU A 42 7.72 -1.63 4.00
N THR A 43 7.16 -1.74 5.21
CA THR A 43 7.95 -2.06 6.39
C THR A 43 8.52 -3.43 6.05
N PRO A 44 9.86 -3.60 6.02
CA PRO A 44 10.42 -4.88 5.63
C PRO A 44 9.80 -5.94 6.51
N GLU A 45 9.05 -6.86 5.89
CA GLU A 45 8.41 -7.94 6.61
C GLU A 45 9.49 -8.62 7.45
N ARG A 46 9.22 -8.76 8.75
CA ARG A 46 10.16 -9.44 9.62
C ARG A 46 10.32 -10.86 9.09
N ARG A 47 11.50 -11.14 8.54
CA ARG A 47 11.79 -12.48 8.01
C ARG A 47 11.76 -13.46 9.17
N SER A 48 11.06 -14.57 8.97
CA SER A 48 11.03 -15.62 9.98
C SER A 48 12.42 -16.11 10.34
N GLU A 49 12.71 -16.12 11.63
CA GLU A 49 13.98 -16.65 12.16
C GLU A 49 14.15 -18.15 11.87
N TRP A 50 13.06 -18.87 11.58
CA TRP A 50 13.10 -20.26 11.14
C TRP A 50 13.58 -20.40 9.69
N ALA A 51 13.28 -19.42 8.84
CA ALA A 51 13.73 -19.37 7.44
C ALA A 51 15.17 -18.86 7.30
N ASN A 52 15.86 -18.56 8.41
CA ASN A 52 17.21 -18.03 8.39
C ASN A 52 18.23 -19.08 7.90
N HIS A 53 18.80 -18.86 6.71
CA HIS A 53 19.81 -19.75 6.11
C HIS A 53 21.02 -20.02 7.01
N ALA A 54 21.38 -19.09 7.89
CA ALA A 54 22.49 -19.28 8.84
C ALA A 54 22.26 -20.46 9.79
N ARG A 55 21.01 -20.91 9.98
CA ARG A 55 20.67 -22.10 10.77
C ARG A 55 20.87 -23.42 10.04
N ARG A 56 21.05 -23.41 8.71
CA ARG A 56 21.37 -24.62 7.92
C ARG A 56 22.80 -25.11 8.14
N VAL A 57 23.64 -24.29 8.78
CA VAL A 57 25.01 -24.62 9.15
C VAL A 57 25.19 -24.50 10.66
N ARG A 58 26.05 -25.33 11.24
CA ARG A 58 26.31 -25.29 12.69
C ARG A 58 26.97 -23.96 13.05
N ARG A 59 26.33 -23.18 13.92
CA ARG A 59 26.86 -21.96 14.53
C ARG A 59 26.67 -21.96 16.04
N PRO A 60 27.52 -21.24 16.79
CA PRO A 60 27.28 -20.98 18.20
C PRO A 60 25.96 -20.21 18.41
N LEU A 61 25.23 -20.55 19.47
CA LEU A 61 24.05 -19.79 19.88
C LEU A 61 24.49 -18.38 20.28
N GLN A 62 23.82 -17.37 19.71
CA GLN A 62 24.08 -15.97 20.03
C GLN A 62 23.33 -15.59 21.31
N HIS A 63 24.00 -14.88 22.21
CA HIS A 63 23.37 -14.23 23.36
C HIS A 63 23.00 -12.78 23.00
N GLY A 64 21.82 -12.32 23.40
CA GLY A 64 21.41 -10.93 23.16
C GLY A 64 19.90 -10.73 23.09
N PRO A 65 19.43 -9.48 22.98
CA PRO A 65 18.01 -9.17 22.85
C PRO A 65 17.35 -9.97 21.73
N GLY A 66 16.25 -10.65 22.05
CA GLY A 66 15.48 -11.45 21.08
C GLY A 66 16.00 -12.88 20.84
N ALA A 67 17.22 -13.24 21.27
CA ALA A 67 17.80 -14.56 21.01
C ALA A 67 16.99 -15.72 21.63
N TRP A 68 16.48 -15.53 22.86
CA TRP A 68 15.63 -16.53 23.52
C TRP A 68 14.29 -16.71 22.79
N ARG A 69 13.64 -15.63 22.35
CA ARG A 69 12.38 -15.71 21.57
C ARG A 69 12.58 -16.42 20.22
N ALA A 70 13.67 -16.09 19.52
CA ALA A 70 14.05 -16.73 18.26
C ALA A 70 14.39 -18.23 18.40
N SER A 71 14.58 -18.75 19.61
CA SER A 71 14.82 -20.19 19.84
C SER A 71 13.54 -21.03 19.71
N GLY A 72 12.37 -20.46 20.01
CA GLY A 72 11.11 -21.21 20.12
C GLY A 72 9.92 -20.63 19.36
N PHE A 73 10.05 -19.44 18.76
CA PHE A 73 8.96 -18.79 18.04
C PHE A 73 9.39 -18.37 16.63
N PRO A 74 8.58 -18.62 15.60
CA PRO A 74 8.75 -17.99 14.29
C PRO A 74 8.31 -16.53 14.45
N GLY A 75 9.29 -15.65 14.69
CA GLY A 75 9.05 -14.19 14.63
C GLY A 75 8.75 -13.73 13.22
#